data_AF-A0A822D438-F1
#
_entry.id   AF-A0A822D438-F1
#
_cell.length_a   1.000
_cell.length_b   1.000
_cell.length_c   1.000
_cell.angle_alpha   90.00
_cell.angle_beta   90.00
_cell.angle_gamma   90.00
#
_symmetry.space_group_name_H-M   'P 1'
#
loop_
_entity.id
_entity.type
_entity.pdbx_description
1 polymer ?
#
loop_
_entity_poly.entity_id
_entity_poly.type
_entity_poly.pdbx_seq_one_letter_code
_entity_poly.pdbx_strand_id
1 'polypeptide(L)'
;MPSKPLRSWDDDYVDSEQEEEEEEDNYPISNYDERLNEMFEKVMLDHLSGTTTMVSIQMLRELAMLQHEVAKIKLEKKLWNIYLKAGTGQWDTPESLKTNVDRGVWPIPIQNMIKFRLSESKTSVMKNEGELGQIIVCEHLQVLDEKLQHILATYNTKKAQSIGVTDETEKRIKNFITRYSLVSYQMKLNYELAILLYDYDDQLLERTYLQMKPTDYQ
;
A
#
# COMPACT_ATOMS: atom_id res chain seq x y z
N MET A 1 42.99 60.55 8.71
CA MET A 1 42.96 59.71 7.49
C MET A 1 41.53 59.66 6.97
N PRO A 2 41.26 60.31 5.83
CA PRO A 2 40.01 60.14 5.09
C PRO A 2 40.25 59.61 3.65
N SER A 3 39.20 58.99 3.12
CA SER A 3 38.81 58.88 1.70
C SER A 3 39.66 58.04 0.74
N LYS A 4 39.07 56.93 0.25
CA LYS A 4 38.78 56.77 -1.18
C LYS A 4 37.61 55.79 -1.43
N PRO A 5 36.87 55.95 -2.54
CA PRO A 5 35.49 55.48 -2.68
C PRO A 5 35.32 54.25 -3.61
N LEU A 6 34.08 53.74 -3.55
CA LEU A 6 33.31 52.92 -4.48
C LEU A 6 34.00 52.32 -5.72
N ARG A 7 33.84 51.01 -5.88
CA ARG A 7 33.87 50.34 -7.18
C ARG A 7 32.58 49.54 -7.35
N SER A 8 31.79 49.97 -8.33
CA SER A 8 30.64 49.27 -8.88
C SER A 8 31.08 48.06 -9.70
N TRP A 9 30.39 46.94 -9.47
CA TRP A 9 30.25 45.78 -10.35
C TRP A 9 28.85 45.25 -9.99
N ASP A 10 27.78 45.75 -10.63
CA ASP A 10 27.21 45.18 -11.85
C ASP A 10 28.08 44.05 -12.42
N ASP A 11 27.82 42.85 -11.92
CA ASP A 11 28.09 41.60 -12.63
C ASP A 11 26.85 40.72 -12.52
N ASP A 12 26.31 40.44 -13.69
CA ASP A 12 25.17 39.62 -14.02
C ASP A 12 25.20 38.26 -13.29
N TYR A 13 24.39 38.12 -12.25
CA TYR A 13 23.99 36.80 -11.77
C TYR A 13 22.91 36.29 -12.72
N VAL A 14 23.36 35.59 -13.77
CA VAL A 14 22.50 34.73 -14.59
C VAL A 14 21.99 33.63 -13.66
N ASP A 15 20.75 33.79 -13.25
CA ASP A 15 19.98 32.79 -12.54
C ASP A 15 19.83 31.57 -13.47
N SER A 16 20.77 30.65 -13.33
CA SER A 16 20.71 29.34 -13.96
C SER A 16 20.08 28.41 -12.93
N GLU A 17 18.82 28.69 -12.57
CA GLU A 17 17.94 27.63 -12.08
C GLU A 17 17.79 26.64 -13.25
N GLN A 18 18.75 25.73 -13.37
CA GLN A 18 18.47 24.44 -13.95
C GLN A 18 17.50 23.79 -12.97
N GLU A 19 16.21 23.99 -13.27
CA GLU A 19 15.17 23.04 -12.92
C GLU A 19 15.73 21.66 -13.31
N GLU A 20 16.24 20.94 -12.32
CA GLU A 20 16.33 19.48 -12.41
C GLU A 20 14.89 19.04 -12.53
N GLU A 21 14.40 18.99 -13.78
CA GLU A 21 13.26 18.15 -14.15
C GLU A 21 13.63 16.77 -13.61
N GLU A 22 13.01 16.40 -12.48
CA GLU A 22 12.92 15.01 -12.05
C GLU A 22 12.32 14.28 -13.24
N GLU A 23 13.17 13.71 -14.09
CA GLU A 23 12.79 12.68 -15.04
C GLU A 23 12.12 11.60 -14.18
N GLU A 24 10.78 11.66 -14.12
CA GLU A 24 9.95 10.55 -13.69
C GLU A 24 10.45 9.36 -14.50
N ASP A 25 11.26 8.54 -13.83
CA ASP A 25 11.79 7.28 -14.30
C ASP A 25 10.60 6.41 -14.73
N ASN A 26 10.16 6.63 -15.96
CA ASN A 26 9.12 5.89 -16.64
C ASN A 26 9.74 4.56 -17.08
N TYR A 27 10.13 3.75 -16.08
CA TYR A 27 10.46 2.37 -16.30
C TYR A 27 9.26 1.72 -16.97
N PRO A 28 9.42 1.12 -18.16
CA PRO A 28 8.31 0.55 -18.87
C PRO A 28 7.80 -0.66 -18.09
N ILE A 29 6.70 -0.46 -17.36
CA ILE A 29 5.91 -1.52 -16.71
C ILE A 29 5.54 -2.62 -17.72
N SER A 30 5.55 -2.31 -19.02
CA SER A 30 5.27 -3.22 -20.13
C SER A 30 6.20 -4.45 -20.21
N ASN A 31 7.48 -4.34 -19.88
CA ASN A 31 8.45 -5.43 -20.12
C ASN A 31 8.44 -6.50 -19.00
N TYR A 32 7.95 -6.14 -17.81
CA TYR A 32 7.83 -7.06 -16.67
C TYR A 32 6.65 -8.03 -16.83
N ASP A 33 5.58 -7.57 -17.49
CA ASP A 33 4.36 -8.35 -17.71
C ASP A 33 4.56 -9.43 -18.80
N GLU A 34 5.25 -9.10 -19.90
CA GLU A 34 5.56 -10.07 -20.96
C GLU A 34 6.44 -11.22 -20.46
N ARG A 35 7.50 -10.92 -19.70
CA ARG A 35 8.39 -11.95 -19.13
C ARG A 35 7.68 -12.85 -18.12
N LEU A 36 6.78 -12.29 -17.30
CA LEU A 36 5.95 -13.08 -16.40
C LEU A 36 4.96 -13.96 -17.19
N ASN A 37 4.41 -13.45 -18.28
CA ASN A 37 3.52 -14.19 -19.16
C ASN A 37 4.20 -15.39 -19.82
N GLU A 38 5.41 -15.22 -20.38
CA GLU A 38 6.19 -16.33 -20.95
C GLU A 38 6.53 -17.39 -19.90
N MET A 39 6.94 -16.94 -18.70
CA MET A 39 7.29 -17.83 -17.61
C MET A 39 6.06 -18.59 -17.09
N PHE A 40 4.89 -17.93 -17.03
CA PHE A 40 3.62 -18.57 -16.70
C PHE A 40 3.27 -19.64 -17.71
N GLU A 41 3.29 -19.31 -19.01
CA GLU A 41 3.00 -20.26 -20.08
C GLU A 41 3.92 -21.49 -19.99
N LYS A 42 5.23 -21.29 -19.81
CA LYS A 42 6.18 -22.39 -19.64
C LYS A 42 5.83 -23.28 -18.44
N VAL A 43 5.57 -22.68 -17.27
CA VAL A 43 5.24 -23.42 -16.04
C VAL A 43 3.95 -24.22 -16.20
N MET A 44 2.96 -23.69 -16.92
CA MET A 44 1.69 -24.36 -17.17
C MET A 44 1.80 -25.44 -18.25
N LEU A 45 2.52 -25.19 -19.34
CA LEU A 45 2.76 -26.18 -20.40
C LEU A 45 3.56 -27.38 -19.88
N ASP A 46 4.59 -27.16 -19.08
CA ASP A 46 5.35 -28.24 -18.43
C ASP A 46 4.43 -29.10 -17.55
N HIS A 47 3.49 -28.47 -16.82
CA HIS A 47 2.53 -29.19 -15.99
C HIS A 47 1.52 -29.98 -16.83
N LEU A 48 1.04 -29.41 -17.92
CA LEU A 48 0.04 -30.02 -18.80
C LEU A 48 0.61 -31.11 -19.72
N SER A 49 1.91 -31.07 -20.03
CA SER A 49 2.57 -32.10 -20.87
C SER A 49 2.48 -33.52 -20.31
N GLY A 50 2.17 -33.65 -19.01
CA GLY A 50 1.96 -34.92 -18.32
C GLY A 50 0.49 -35.26 -18.03
N THR A 51 -0.47 -34.43 -18.46
CA THR A 51 -1.89 -34.61 -18.15
C THR A 51 -2.75 -34.72 -19.42
N THR A 52 -3.78 -35.57 -19.39
CA THR A 52 -4.74 -35.73 -20.50
C THR A 52 -5.74 -34.57 -20.62
N THR A 53 -5.53 -33.48 -19.88
CA THR A 53 -6.49 -32.36 -19.77
C THR A 53 -6.37 -31.41 -20.95
N MET A 54 -7.42 -31.30 -21.75
CA MET A 54 -7.54 -30.25 -22.78
C MET A 54 -7.97 -28.92 -22.15
N VAL A 55 -7.04 -28.23 -21.47
CA VAL A 55 -7.26 -26.88 -20.96
C VAL A 55 -6.51 -25.88 -21.83
N SER A 56 -7.19 -24.81 -22.24
CA SER A 56 -6.56 -23.69 -22.93
C SER A 56 -5.63 -22.89 -22.00
N ILE A 57 -4.41 -22.60 -22.45
CA ILE A 57 -3.46 -21.73 -21.72
C ILE A 57 -4.05 -20.34 -21.48
N GLN A 58 -4.84 -19.83 -22.42
CA GLN A 58 -5.49 -18.52 -22.28
C GLN A 58 -6.50 -18.54 -21.13
N MET A 59 -7.24 -19.63 -20.95
CA MET A 59 -8.17 -19.80 -19.83
C MET A 59 -7.43 -19.83 -18.49
N LEU A 60 -6.30 -20.54 -18.44
CA LEU A 60 -5.45 -20.60 -17.23
C LEU A 60 -4.86 -19.24 -16.89
N ARG A 61 -4.48 -18.44 -17.90
CA ARG A 61 -4.01 -17.06 -17.72
C ARG A 61 -5.13 -16.20 -17.13
N GLU A 62 -6.35 -16.27 -17.64
CA GLU A 62 -7.48 -15.52 -17.10
C GLU A 62 -7.77 -15.88 -15.63
N LEU A 63 -7.74 -17.18 -15.30
CA LEU A 63 -7.89 -17.62 -13.92
C LEU A 63 -6.72 -17.15 -13.03
N ALA A 64 -5.49 -17.13 -13.56
CA ALA A 64 -4.32 -16.62 -12.86
C ALA A 64 -4.42 -15.12 -12.57
N MET A 65 -4.86 -14.30 -13.52
CA MET A 65 -5.08 -12.87 -13.31
C MET A 65 -6.12 -12.62 -12.22
N LEU A 66 -7.22 -13.38 -12.21
CA LEU A 66 -8.25 -13.26 -11.16
C LEU A 66 -7.72 -13.70 -9.79
N GLN A 67 -6.96 -14.79 -9.70
CA GLN A 67 -6.31 -15.20 -8.44
C GLN A 67 -5.27 -14.18 -7.96
N HIS A 68 -4.54 -13.55 -8.89
CA HIS A 68 -3.57 -12.50 -8.58
C HIS A 68 -4.28 -11.29 -7.96
N GLU A 69 -5.34 -10.80 -8.59
CA GLU A 69 -6.13 -9.67 -8.07
C GLU A 69 -6.75 -9.98 -6.70
N VAL A 70 -7.29 -11.20 -6.50
CA VAL A 70 -7.75 -11.65 -5.18
C VAL A 70 -6.64 -11.56 -4.13
N ALA A 71 -5.43 -12.01 -4.47
CA ALA A 71 -4.32 -11.98 -3.53
C ALA A 71 -3.83 -10.56 -3.24
N LYS A 72 -3.78 -9.69 -4.25
CA LYS A 72 -3.46 -8.26 -4.10
C LYS A 72 -4.45 -7.56 -3.17
N ILE A 73 -5.75 -7.75 -3.38
CA ILE A 73 -6.78 -7.17 -2.51
C ILE A 73 -6.64 -7.70 -1.08
N LYS A 74 -6.34 -9.00 -0.89
CA LYS A 74 -6.12 -9.55 0.46
C LYS A 74 -4.92 -8.92 1.17
N LEU A 75 -3.83 -8.63 0.45
CA LEU A 75 -2.68 -7.92 0.99
C LEU A 75 -3.07 -6.49 1.38
N GLU A 76 -3.75 -5.77 0.49
CA GLU A 76 -4.21 -4.41 0.78
C GLU A 76 -5.15 -4.37 2.00
N LYS A 77 -6.15 -5.25 2.06
CA LYS A 77 -7.02 -5.38 3.23
C LYS A 77 -6.23 -5.62 4.51
N LYS A 78 -5.16 -6.41 4.48
CA LYS A 78 -4.31 -6.64 5.65
C LYS A 78 -3.67 -5.35 6.14
N LEU A 79 -3.14 -4.53 5.24
CA LEU A 79 -2.56 -3.22 5.57
C LEU A 79 -3.61 -2.29 6.18
N TRP A 80 -4.77 -2.14 5.56
CA TRP A 80 -5.84 -1.26 6.04
C TRP A 80 -6.44 -1.70 7.38
N ASN A 81 -6.50 -3.00 7.65
CA ASN A 81 -6.87 -3.50 8.98
C ASN A 81 -5.82 -3.13 10.04
N ILE A 82 -4.53 -3.09 9.68
CA ILE A 82 -3.47 -2.64 10.59
C ILE A 82 -3.59 -1.13 10.82
N TYR A 83 -3.87 -0.34 9.78
CA TYR A 83 -4.17 1.09 9.91
C TYR A 83 -5.34 1.34 10.86
N LEU A 84 -6.42 0.55 10.77
CA LEU A 84 -7.55 0.64 11.69
C LEU A 84 -7.11 0.38 13.14
N LYS A 85 -6.32 -0.68 13.36
CA LYS A 85 -5.83 -1.01 14.71
C LYS A 85 -4.92 0.08 15.28
N ALA A 86 -4.01 0.62 14.47
CA ALA A 86 -3.13 1.72 14.90
C ALA A 86 -3.96 2.95 15.29
N GLY A 87 -4.89 3.37 14.42
CA GLY A 87 -5.73 4.56 14.65
C GLY A 87 -6.69 4.43 15.83
N THR A 88 -7.16 3.22 16.12
CA THR A 88 -8.04 2.94 17.26
C THR A 88 -7.29 2.54 18.53
N GLY A 89 -5.96 2.54 18.52
CA GLY A 89 -5.12 2.19 19.66
C GLY A 89 -5.13 0.71 20.03
N GLN A 90 -5.57 -0.15 19.11
CA GLN A 90 -5.63 -1.62 19.24
C GLN A 90 -4.42 -2.33 18.62
N TRP A 91 -3.36 -1.59 18.28
CA TRP A 91 -2.16 -2.18 17.72
C TRP A 91 -1.15 -2.52 18.82
N ASP A 92 -0.94 -3.82 19.01
CA ASP A 92 -0.03 -4.35 20.02
C ASP A 92 1.41 -4.33 19.48
N THR A 93 2.18 -3.31 19.87
CA THR A 93 3.63 -3.19 19.66
C THR A 93 4.34 -3.24 21.01
N PRO A 94 5.65 -3.57 21.07
CA PRO A 94 6.36 -3.60 22.34
C PRO A 94 6.27 -2.27 23.11
N GLU A 95 6.25 -1.14 22.41
CA GLU A 95 6.14 0.21 22.98
C GLU A 95 4.70 0.50 23.43
N SER A 96 3.69 0.09 22.64
CA SER A 96 2.28 0.27 23.02
C SER A 96 1.92 -0.49 24.30
N LEU A 97 2.54 -1.64 24.53
CA LEU A 97 2.37 -2.43 25.75
C LEU A 97 3.04 -1.81 26.99
N LYS A 98 4.01 -0.90 26.80
CA LYS A 98 4.77 -0.26 27.89
C LYS A 98 4.21 1.10 28.30
N THR A 99 3.26 1.66 27.54
CA THR A 99 2.73 3.00 27.78
C THR A 99 1.29 3.01 28.32
N ASN A 100 1.00 4.02 29.13
CA ASN A 100 -0.33 4.30 29.70
C ASN A 100 -1.05 5.47 29.00
N VAL A 101 -0.48 6.01 27.91
CA VAL A 101 -1.05 7.13 27.15
C VAL A 101 -2.09 6.64 26.12
N ASP A 102 -2.82 7.58 25.52
CA ASP A 102 -3.68 7.27 24.37
C ASP A 102 -2.84 6.71 23.21
N ARG A 103 -3.20 5.50 22.78
CA ARG A 103 -2.48 4.70 21.79
C ARG A 103 -3.00 4.91 20.37
N GLY A 104 -4.08 5.68 20.19
CA GLY A 104 -4.65 5.98 18.88
C GLY A 104 -3.73 6.84 18.04
N VAL A 105 -3.20 6.28 16.95
CA VAL A 105 -2.32 6.98 16.01
C VAL A 105 -2.71 6.61 14.59
N TRP A 106 -3.19 7.61 13.84
CA TRP A 106 -3.50 7.41 12.43
C TRP A 106 -2.22 7.48 11.58
N PRO A 107 -2.00 6.53 10.64
CA PRO A 107 -0.92 6.59 9.67
C PRO A 107 -0.97 7.88 8.82
N ILE A 108 0.19 8.36 8.35
CA ILE A 108 0.30 9.55 7.48
C ILE A 108 -0.67 9.50 6.28
N PRO A 109 -0.81 8.39 5.53
CA PRO A 109 -1.78 8.32 4.44
C PRO A 109 -3.21 8.63 4.87
N ILE A 110 -3.62 8.14 6.05
CA ILE A 110 -4.98 8.37 6.59
C ILE A 110 -5.11 9.81 7.10
N GLN A 111 -4.07 10.35 7.76
CA GLN A 111 -4.06 11.76 8.18
C GLN A 111 -4.26 12.71 6.99
N ASN A 112 -3.61 12.43 5.86
CA ASN A 112 -3.77 13.23 4.65
C ASN A 112 -5.21 13.14 4.10
N MET A 113 -5.82 11.96 4.12
CA MET A 113 -7.23 11.79 3.74
C MET A 113 -8.20 12.50 4.68
N ILE A 114 -7.92 12.50 6.00
CA ILE A 114 -8.71 13.24 6.99
C ILE A 114 -8.62 14.74 6.70
N LYS A 115 -7.41 15.29 6.54
CA LYS A 115 -7.17 16.70 6.21
C LYS A 115 -7.89 17.11 4.93
N PHE A 116 -7.80 16.27 3.90
CA PHE A 116 -8.49 16.49 2.63
C PHE A 116 -10.00 16.56 2.82
N ARG A 117 -10.62 15.57 3.47
CA ARG A 117 -12.08 15.60 3.74
C ARG A 117 -12.50 16.82 4.55
N LEU A 118 -11.73 17.19 5.57
CA LEU A 118 -11.99 18.38 6.38
C LEU A 118 -11.96 19.66 5.55
N SER A 119 -11.06 19.75 4.57
CA SER A 119 -10.96 20.90 3.67
C SER A 119 -12.14 21.00 2.67
N GLU A 120 -12.70 19.86 2.25
CA GLU A 120 -13.84 19.82 1.32
C GLU A 120 -15.18 20.03 2.03
N SER A 121 -15.32 19.54 3.26
CA SER A 121 -16.53 19.71 4.05
C SER A 121 -16.64 21.15 4.59
N LYS A 122 -17.26 22.04 3.82
CA LYS A 122 -17.68 23.39 4.28
C LYS A 122 -18.71 23.37 5.43
N THR A 123 -19.10 22.19 5.90
CA THR A 123 -20.17 21.99 6.87
C THR A 123 -19.57 21.65 8.24
N SER A 124 -19.84 22.53 9.21
CA SER A 124 -19.49 22.49 10.63
C SER A 124 -20.08 21.30 11.41
N VAL A 125 -19.91 20.06 10.93
CA VAL A 125 -20.10 18.87 11.78
C VAL A 125 -18.72 18.50 12.29
N MET A 126 -18.40 18.98 13.49
CA MET A 126 -17.17 18.64 14.21
C MET A 126 -17.14 17.13 14.49
N LYS A 127 -16.77 16.34 13.49
CA LYS A 127 -16.34 14.97 13.73
C LYS A 127 -14.90 15.04 14.24
N ASN A 128 -14.64 14.36 15.35
CA ASN A 128 -13.29 14.20 15.87
C ASN A 128 -12.43 13.52 14.79
N GLU A 129 -11.15 13.90 14.65
CA GLU A 129 -10.21 13.29 13.70
C GLU A 129 -10.16 11.76 13.85
N GLY A 130 -10.31 11.27 15.08
CA GLY A 130 -10.47 9.85 15.42
C GLY A 130 -11.61 9.17 14.66
N GLU A 131 -12.80 9.78 14.69
CA GLU A 131 -14.01 9.24 14.04
C GLU A 131 -13.89 9.31 12.52
N LEU A 132 -13.31 10.39 11.98
CA LEU A 132 -13.09 10.53 10.54
C LEU A 132 -12.11 9.47 10.01
N GLY A 133 -11.00 9.24 10.70
CA GLY A 133 -10.05 8.20 10.34
C GLY A 133 -10.69 6.82 10.31
N GLN A 134 -11.50 6.50 11.33
CA GLN A 134 -12.23 5.24 11.39
C GLN A 134 -13.22 5.11 10.23
N ILE A 135 -14.00 6.15 9.93
CA ILE A 135 -14.95 6.15 8.80
C ILE A 135 -14.22 5.90 7.48
N ILE A 136 -13.13 6.63 7.21
CA ILE A 136 -12.33 6.51 5.98
C ILE A 136 -11.84 5.07 5.81
N VAL A 137 -11.25 4.50 6.86
CA VAL A 137 -10.69 3.15 6.81
C VAL A 137 -11.78 2.09 6.64
N CYS A 138 -12.90 2.22 7.36
CA CYS A 138 -14.04 1.30 7.23
C CYS A 138 -14.68 1.37 5.83
N GLU A 139 -14.88 2.57 5.27
CA GLU A 139 -15.41 2.74 3.92
C GLU A 139 -14.47 2.10 2.88
N HIS A 140 -13.15 2.31 2.98
CA HIS A 140 -12.19 1.67 2.07
C HIS A 140 -12.20 0.15 2.19
N LEU A 141 -12.24 -0.39 3.42
CA LEU A 141 -12.35 -1.82 3.66
C LEU A 141 -13.62 -2.41 3.04
N GLN A 142 -14.75 -1.70 3.11
CA GLN A 142 -15.99 -2.11 2.48
C GLN A 142 -15.87 -2.15 0.95
N VAL A 143 -15.28 -1.12 0.33
CA VAL A 143 -15.02 -1.10 -1.12
C VAL A 143 -14.15 -2.29 -1.54
N LEU A 144 -13.12 -2.62 -0.75
CA LEU A 144 -12.28 -3.80 -1.00
C LEU A 144 -13.06 -5.11 -0.85
N ASP A 145 -13.99 -5.19 0.10
CA ASP A 145 -14.87 -6.36 0.27
C ASP A 145 -15.80 -6.56 -0.92
N GLU A 146 -16.45 -5.50 -1.39
CA GLU A 146 -17.31 -5.54 -2.58
C GLU A 146 -16.51 -5.95 -3.83
N LYS A 147 -15.33 -5.37 -4.02
CA LYS A 147 -14.42 -5.73 -5.13
C LYS A 147 -13.98 -7.19 -5.04
N LEU A 148 -13.64 -7.67 -3.84
CA LEU A 148 -13.24 -9.06 -3.63
C LEU A 148 -14.38 -10.03 -3.96
N GLN A 149 -15.61 -9.74 -3.50
CA GLN A 149 -16.77 -10.56 -3.79
C GLN A 149 -17.05 -10.63 -5.29
N HIS A 150 -16.99 -9.50 -6.00
CA HIS A 150 -17.17 -9.45 -7.44
C HIS A 150 -16.15 -10.31 -8.20
N ILE A 151 -14.86 -10.22 -7.82
CA ILE A 151 -13.80 -11.00 -8.47
C ILE A 151 -13.93 -12.49 -8.16
N LEU A 152 -14.29 -12.86 -6.93
CA LEU A 152 -14.53 -14.26 -6.56
C LEU A 152 -15.73 -14.86 -7.31
N ALA A 153 -16.81 -14.10 -7.48
CA ALA A 153 -17.96 -14.52 -8.28
C ALA A 153 -17.57 -14.74 -9.75
N THR A 154 -16.79 -13.81 -10.32
CA THR A 154 -16.25 -13.91 -11.68
C THR A 154 -15.35 -15.14 -11.83
N TYR A 155 -14.45 -15.35 -10.87
CA TYR A 155 -13.55 -16.50 -10.83
C TYR A 155 -14.31 -17.82 -10.81
N ASN A 156 -15.29 -17.96 -9.91
CA ASN A 156 -16.09 -19.18 -9.80
C ASN A 156 -16.90 -19.44 -11.08
N THR A 157 -17.43 -18.40 -11.72
CA THR A 157 -18.14 -18.51 -12.99
C THR A 157 -17.21 -19.02 -14.10
N LYS A 158 -16.02 -18.43 -14.24
CA LYS A 158 -15.02 -18.89 -15.22
C LYS A 158 -14.54 -20.31 -14.92
N LYS A 159 -14.26 -20.63 -13.66
CA LYS A 159 -13.84 -21.98 -13.24
C LYS A 159 -14.90 -23.02 -13.63
N ALA A 160 -16.18 -22.74 -13.39
CA ALA A 160 -17.26 -23.66 -13.74
C ALA A 160 -17.39 -23.87 -15.27
N GLN A 161 -16.99 -22.88 -16.07
CA GLN A 161 -16.98 -22.96 -17.54
C GLN A 161 -15.73 -23.65 -18.10
N SER A 162 -14.64 -23.75 -17.33
CA SER A 162 -13.42 -24.42 -17.76
C SER A 162 -13.49 -25.93 -17.59
N ILE A 163 -13.40 -26.66 -18.71
CA ILE A 163 -13.23 -28.11 -18.71
C ILE A 163 -11.75 -28.44 -18.44
N GLY A 164 -11.47 -29.29 -17.44
CA GLY A 164 -10.12 -29.81 -17.17
C GLY A 164 -9.28 -29.00 -16.16
N VAL A 165 -9.81 -27.90 -15.61
CA VAL A 165 -9.15 -27.21 -14.49
C VAL A 165 -9.32 -28.05 -13.22
N THR A 166 -8.22 -28.59 -12.72
CA THR A 166 -8.19 -29.40 -11.50
C THR A 166 -7.68 -28.58 -10.32
N ASP A 167 -7.89 -29.07 -9.09
CA ASP A 167 -7.34 -28.46 -7.88
C ASP A 167 -5.81 -28.36 -7.93
N GLU A 168 -5.13 -29.32 -8.57
CA GLU A 168 -3.67 -29.28 -8.74
C GLU A 168 -3.25 -28.16 -9.70
N THR A 169 -4.02 -27.95 -10.76
CA THR A 169 -3.82 -26.83 -11.69
C THR A 169 -3.99 -25.50 -10.98
N GLU A 170 -5.03 -25.35 -10.14
CA GLU A 170 -5.24 -24.15 -9.32
C GLU A 170 -4.11 -23.93 -8.32
N LYS A 171 -3.64 -25.00 -7.67
CA LYS A 171 -2.50 -24.94 -6.76
C LYS A 171 -1.24 -24.50 -7.49
N ARG A 172 -1.02 -24.96 -8.72
CA ARG A 172 0.11 -24.54 -9.55
C ARG A 172 0.06 -23.06 -9.88
N ILE A 173 -1.11 -22.55 -10.30
CA ILE A 173 -1.34 -21.12 -10.54
C ILE A 173 -1.05 -20.31 -9.26
N LYS A 174 -1.65 -20.71 -8.13
CA LYS A 174 -1.45 -20.03 -6.84
C LYS A 174 0.01 -19.98 -6.42
N ASN A 175 0.75 -21.08 -6.62
CA ASN A 175 2.18 -21.15 -6.32
C ASN A 175 2.99 -20.23 -7.23
N PHE A 176 2.67 -20.19 -8.53
CA PHE A 176 3.30 -19.26 -9.47
C PHE A 176 3.08 -17.81 -9.03
N ILE A 177 1.83 -17.44 -8.73
CA ILE A 177 1.46 -16.09 -8.30
C ILE A 177 2.23 -15.70 -7.03
N THR A 178 2.24 -16.59 -6.02
CA THR A 178 2.91 -16.33 -4.74
C THR A 178 4.43 -16.16 -4.91
N ARG A 179 5.03 -16.94 -5.81
CA ARG A 179 6.49 -16.97 -5.97
C ARG A 179 7.05 -15.87 -6.86
N TYR A 180 6.30 -15.43 -7.87
CA TYR A 180 6.83 -14.53 -8.90
C TYR A 180 6.04 -13.22 -9.03
N SER A 181 4.72 -13.27 -8.89
CA SER A 181 3.85 -12.14 -9.23
C SER A 181 3.51 -11.25 -8.03
N LEU A 182 3.43 -11.81 -6.83
CA LEU A 182 3.09 -11.05 -5.61
C LEU A 182 4.30 -10.42 -4.90
N VAL A 183 5.52 -10.74 -5.29
CA VAL A 183 6.74 -10.38 -4.54
C VAL A 183 6.88 -8.87 -4.40
N SER A 184 6.70 -8.11 -5.48
CA SER A 184 6.78 -6.64 -5.46
C SER A 184 5.70 -6.01 -4.56
N TYR A 185 4.47 -6.53 -4.61
CA TYR A 185 3.38 -6.09 -3.76
C TYR A 185 3.62 -6.39 -2.28
N GLN A 186 4.18 -7.57 -1.97
CA GLN A 186 4.57 -7.94 -0.61
C GLN A 186 5.70 -7.07 -0.09
N MET A 187 6.71 -6.78 -0.93
CA MET A 187 7.81 -5.87 -0.57
C MET A 187 7.27 -4.47 -0.26
N LYS A 188 6.41 -3.92 -1.12
CA LYS A 188 5.77 -2.62 -0.88
C LYS A 188 4.97 -2.63 0.42
N LEU A 189 4.14 -3.66 0.65
CA LEU A 189 3.37 -3.77 1.89
C LEU A 189 4.28 -3.86 3.13
N ASN A 190 5.35 -4.65 3.07
CA ASN A 190 6.28 -4.78 4.19
C ASN A 190 6.99 -3.45 4.49
N TYR A 191 7.34 -2.69 3.46
CA TYR A 191 7.91 -1.36 3.59
C TYR A 191 6.93 -0.39 4.29
N GLU A 192 5.69 -0.32 3.81
CA GLU A 192 4.64 0.51 4.43
C GLU A 192 4.40 0.13 5.90
N LEU A 193 4.40 -1.17 6.21
CA LEU A 193 4.27 -1.65 7.59
C LEU A 193 5.48 -1.31 8.46
N ALA A 194 6.69 -1.31 7.90
CA ALA A 194 7.89 -0.95 8.63
C ALA A 194 7.90 0.54 8.99
N ILE A 195 7.54 1.41 8.04
CA ILE A 195 7.36 2.84 8.29
C ILE A 195 6.30 3.04 9.36
N LEU A 196 5.13 2.42 9.19
CA LEU A 196 4.03 2.57 10.12
C LEU A 196 4.45 2.17 11.54
N LEU A 197 5.16 1.05 11.70
CA LEU A 197 5.60 0.57 13.00
C LEU A 197 6.54 1.60 13.66
N TYR A 198 7.52 2.08 12.90
CA TYR A 198 8.45 3.11 13.37
C TYR A 198 7.72 4.38 13.80
N ASP A 199 6.88 4.94 12.93
CA ASP A 199 6.14 6.18 13.20
C ASP A 199 5.19 6.05 14.38
N TYR A 200 4.58 4.87 14.54
CA TYR A 200 3.65 4.57 15.62
C TYR A 200 4.38 4.54 16.96
N ASP A 201 5.47 3.78 17.05
CA ASP A 201 6.25 3.64 18.27
C ASP A 201 6.92 4.97 18.68
N ASP A 202 7.42 5.75 17.72
CA ASP A 202 8.01 7.08 17.96
C ASP A 202 6.97 8.07 18.54
N GLN A 203 5.77 8.13 17.95
CA GLN A 203 4.69 8.98 18.47
C GLN A 203 4.23 8.57 19.86
N LEU A 204 4.20 7.26 20.17
CA LEU A 204 3.88 6.80 21.52
C LEU A 204 4.95 7.21 22.53
N LEU A 205 6.23 7.11 22.16
CA LEU A 205 7.35 7.55 23.00
C LEU A 205 7.30 9.05 23.24
N GLU A 206 7.07 9.86 22.21
CA GLU A 206 6.93 11.31 22.33
C GLU A 206 5.78 11.68 23.27
N ARG A 207 4.59 11.10 23.08
CA ARG A 207 3.44 11.33 23.97
C ARG A 207 3.73 10.94 25.41
N THR A 208 4.41 9.81 25.62
CA THR A 208 4.80 9.34 26.95
C THR A 208 5.78 10.32 27.60
N TYR A 209 6.78 10.79 26.85
CA TYR A 209 7.74 11.78 27.32
C TYR A 209 7.06 13.10 27.71
N LEU A 210 6.16 13.61 26.86
CA LEU A 210 5.43 14.86 27.11
C LEU A 210 4.55 14.79 28.37
N GLN A 211 3.96 13.63 28.69
CA GLN A 211 3.21 13.44 29.93
C GLN A 211 4.11 13.34 31.17
N MET A 212 5.32 12.82 31.04
CA MET A 212 6.27 12.66 32.14
C MET A 212 7.15 13.90 32.35
N LYS A 213 7.17 14.84 31.40
CA LYS A 213 7.97 16.06 31.50
C LYS A 213 7.53 16.86 32.74
N PRO A 214 8.45 17.20 33.66
CA PRO A 214 8.15 18.09 34.77
C PRO A 214 7.62 19.42 34.21
N THR A 215 6.48 19.88 34.70
CA THR A 215 6.08 21.26 34.49
C THR A 215 7.07 22.16 35.22
N ASP A 216 7.37 23.34 34.67
CA ASP A 216 8.41 24.30 35.17
C ASP A 216 8.22 24.76 36.64
N TYR A 217 7.25 24.20 37.37
CA TYR A 217 6.92 24.44 38.77
C TYR A 217 7.32 23.28 39.72
N GLN A 218 8.09 22.28 39.25
CA GLN A 218 8.74 21.24 40.07
C GLN A 218 10.26 21.45 40.09
#